data_AF-A0A9E4LCL5-F1
#
_entry.id   AF-A0A9E4LCL5-F1
#
_cell.length_a   1.000
_cell.length_b   1.000
_cell.length_c   1.000
_cell.angle_alpha   90.00
_cell.angle_beta   90.00
_cell.angle_gamma   90.00
#
_symmetry.space_group_name_H-M   'P 1'
#
loop_
_entity.id
_entity.type
_entity.pdbx_description
1 polymer ?
#
loop_
_entity_poly.entity_id
_entity_poly.type
_entity_poly.pdbx_seq_one_letter_code
_entity_poly.pdbx_strand_id
1 'polypeptide(L)'
;LRREVYEEIGGLDPVYVMYSEELDWCRRAKEAGWRVRYVGDTRIIHHGGRSSEQVQAHSQIHFHQSKLRYVRKWHGQGSARLLRVFLLLMFLHQLLLEAAKGLLRQQRVRAYWQVMRSGLKES
;
A
#
# COMPACT_ATOMS: atom_id res chain seq x y z
N LEU A 1 7.26 17.83 13.72
CA LEU A 1 7.38 18.32 12.32
C LEU A 1 7.67 19.81 12.38
N ARG A 2 8.66 20.33 11.64
CA ARG A 2 8.86 21.79 11.57
C ARG A 2 7.86 22.40 10.58
N ARG A 3 7.37 23.60 10.85
CA ARG A 3 6.31 24.25 10.08
C ARG A 3 6.74 24.53 8.64
N GLU A 4 8.01 24.92 8.47
CA GLU A 4 8.61 25.28 7.18
C GLU A 4 8.56 24.11 6.19
N VAL A 5 8.72 22.87 6.68
CA VAL A 5 8.62 21.67 5.82
C VAL A 5 7.22 21.57 5.21
N TYR A 6 6.19 21.79 6.02
CA TYR A 6 4.80 21.70 5.56
C TYR A 6 4.44 22.82 4.59
N GLU A 7 4.95 24.03 4.84
CA GLU A 7 4.74 25.18 3.95
C GLU A 7 5.46 24.99 2.60
N GLU A 8 6.60 24.31 2.57
CA GLU A 8 7.37 24.06 1.34
C GLU A 8 6.81 22.90 0.51
N ILE A 9 6.60 21.72 1.12
CA ILE A 9 6.22 20.51 0.37
C ILE A 9 4.72 20.22 0.40
N GLY A 10 3.95 20.92 1.23
CA GLY A 10 2.52 20.69 1.43
C GLY A 10 2.19 19.46 2.28
N GLY A 11 0.89 19.16 2.38
CA GLY A 11 0.36 18.01 3.12
C GLY A 11 0.49 16.67 2.40
N LEU A 12 -0.20 15.65 2.92
CA LEU A 12 -0.35 14.36 2.26
C LEU A 12 -1.10 14.52 0.95
N ASP A 13 -0.69 13.75 -0.06
CA ASP A 13 -1.32 13.80 -1.38
C ASP A 13 -2.68 13.08 -1.34
N PRO A 14 -3.81 13.78 -1.57
CA PRO A 14 -5.15 13.21 -1.40
C PRO A 14 -5.48 12.11 -2.41
N VAL A 15 -4.63 11.88 -3.43
CA VAL A 15 -4.75 10.73 -4.34
C VAL A 15 -4.58 9.39 -3.61
N TYR A 16 -3.92 9.40 -2.45
CA TYR A 16 -3.79 8.23 -1.58
C TYR A 16 -4.91 8.26 -0.54
N VAL A 17 -5.88 7.36 -0.69
CA VAL A 17 -6.95 7.20 0.31
C VAL A 17 -6.39 6.62 1.61
N MET A 18 -5.46 5.67 1.51
CA MET A 18 -4.72 5.08 2.63
C MET A 18 -3.52 4.29 2.12
N TYR A 19 -2.48 4.17 2.95
CA TYR A 19 -1.17 3.58 2.65
C TYR A 19 -0.35 4.37 1.61
N SER A 20 0.97 4.40 1.81
CA SER A 20 1.94 5.03 0.91
C SER A 20 1.85 6.56 0.81
N GLU A 21 0.85 7.22 1.40
CA GLU A 21 0.78 8.68 1.53
C GLU A 21 1.97 9.23 2.31
N GLU A 22 2.35 8.53 3.38
CA GLU A 22 3.46 8.86 4.24
C GLU A 22 4.81 8.61 3.55
N LEU A 23 4.89 7.55 2.73
CA LEU A 23 6.08 7.25 1.93
C LEU A 23 6.30 8.33 0.86
N ASP A 24 5.23 8.73 0.17
CA ASP A 24 5.26 9.83 -0.80
C ASP A 24 5.70 11.14 -0.15
N TRP A 25 5.10 11.48 0.99
CA TRP A 25 5.43 12.70 1.73
C TRP A 25 6.87 12.71 2.21
N CYS A 26 7.37 11.59 2.76
CA CYS A 26 8.77 11.45 3.16
C CYS A 26 9.73 11.55 1.97
N ARG A 27 9.34 11.04 0.78
CA ARG A 27 10.15 11.17 -0.43
C ARG A 27 10.21 12.62 -0.91
N ARG A 28 9.07 13.33 -0.96
CA ARG A 28 9.03 14.77 -1.28
C ARG A 28 9.89 15.59 -0.33
N ALA A 29 9.83 15.30 0.98
CA ALA A 29 10.69 15.95 1.97
C ALA A 29 12.18 15.75 1.64
N LYS A 30 12.58 14.52 1.29
CA LYS A 30 13.98 14.23 0.91
C LYS A 30 14.40 14.92 -0.38
N GLU A 31 13.53 14.99 -1.39
CA GLU A 31 13.82 15.70 -2.65
C GLU A 31 13.94 17.21 -2.46
N ALA A 32 13.21 17.78 -1.49
CA ALA A 32 13.37 19.17 -1.02
C ALA A 32 14.57 19.36 -0.06
N GLY A 33 15.43 18.35 0.11
CA GLY A 33 16.64 18.44 0.94
C GLY A 33 16.43 18.27 2.45
N TRP A 34 15.20 17.97 2.90
CA TRP A 34 14.92 17.71 4.31
C TRP A 34 15.33 16.31 4.75
N ARG A 35 15.72 16.20 6.02
CA ARG A 35 16.13 14.92 6.62
C ARG A 35 14.94 14.22 7.29
N VAL A 36 14.62 13.03 6.83
CA VAL A 36 13.70 12.10 7.50
C VAL A 36 14.51 11.18 8.41
N ARG A 37 14.20 11.16 9.71
CA ARG A 37 14.94 10.37 10.72
C ARG A 37 13.99 9.53 11.57
N TYR A 38 14.44 8.35 11.93
CA TYR A 38 13.85 7.52 12.98
C TYR A 38 14.49 7.87 14.33
N VAL A 39 13.68 8.02 15.38
CA VAL A 39 14.14 8.31 16.75
C VAL A 39 13.81 7.09 17.60
N GLY A 40 14.83 6.33 18.01
CA GLY A 40 14.66 5.09 18.79
C GLY A 40 14.47 5.30 20.29
N ASP A 41 14.80 6.50 20.80
CA ASP A 41 14.79 6.80 22.24
C ASP A 41 13.37 7.11 22.76
N THR A 42 12.43 7.37 21.87
CA THR A 42 11.02 7.61 22.21
C THR A 42 10.17 6.40 21.86
N ARG A 43 9.33 5.96 22.80
CA ARG A 43 8.38 4.86 22.57
C ARG A 43 6.95 5.37 22.53
N ILE A 44 6.23 4.96 21.50
CA ILE A 44 4.79 5.17 21.36
C ILE A 44 4.16 3.79 21.18
N ILE A 45 3.16 3.47 22.00
CA ILE A 45 2.42 2.21 21.89
C ILE A 45 1.30 2.41 20.88
N HIS A 46 1.32 1.64 19.79
CA HIS A 46 0.26 1.62 18.80
C HIS A 46 -0.52 0.31 18.90
N HIS A 47 -1.81 0.38 19.20
CA HIS A 47 -2.71 -0.77 19.20
C HIS A 47 -3.15 -1.08 17.76
N GLY A 48 -2.30 -1.75 16.99
CA GLY A 48 -2.53 -2.04 15.58
C GLY A 48 -3.57 -3.14 15.30
N GLY A 49 -4.02 -3.22 14.04
CA GLY A 49 -4.62 -4.43 13.45
C GLY A 49 -6.15 -4.57 13.53
N ARG A 50 -6.82 -4.00 14.55
CA ARG A 50 -8.25 -4.27 14.77
C ARG A 50 -9.18 -3.80 13.64
N SER A 51 -8.87 -2.68 12.99
CA SER A 51 -9.68 -2.16 11.88
C SER A 51 -9.41 -2.90 10.56
N SER A 52 -8.18 -3.39 10.34
CA SER A 52 -7.80 -4.13 9.14
C SER A 52 -8.23 -5.61 9.16
N GLU A 53 -8.40 -6.19 10.35
CA GLU A 53 -8.88 -7.57 10.52
C GLU A 53 -10.32 -7.77 10.06
N GLN A 54 -11.17 -6.73 10.18
CA GLN A 54 -12.60 -6.79 9.86
C GLN A 54 -12.88 -6.64 8.36
N VAL A 55 -11.97 -6.03 7.58
CA VAL A 55 -12.15 -5.73 6.15
C VAL A 55 -10.90 -6.08 5.33
N GLN A 56 -10.37 -7.30 5.52
CA GLN A 56 -9.08 -7.73 4.95
C GLN A 56 -8.94 -7.49 3.44
N ALA A 57 -9.97 -7.80 2.66
CA ALA A 57 -9.89 -7.67 1.20
C ALA A 57 -9.80 -6.21 0.73
N HIS A 58 -10.59 -5.31 1.33
CA HIS A 58 -10.60 -3.90 0.95
C HIS A 58 -9.29 -3.21 1.38
N SER A 59 -8.78 -3.55 2.57
CA SER A 59 -7.46 -3.10 3.04
C SER A 59 -6.34 -3.56 2.10
N GLN A 60 -6.35 -4.82 1.66
CA GLN A 60 -5.40 -5.34 0.67
C GLN A 60 -5.49 -4.60 -0.67
N ILE A 61 -6.71 -4.38 -1.18
CA ILE A 61 -6.93 -3.66 -2.44
C ILE A 61 -6.36 -2.24 -2.35
N HIS A 62 -6.71 -1.48 -1.31
CA HIS A 62 -6.21 -0.12 -1.12
C HIS A 62 -4.68 -0.09 -0.97
N PHE A 63 -4.12 -1.00 -0.17
CA PHE A 63 -2.67 -1.10 -0.01
C PHE A 63 -1.94 -1.29 -1.33
N HIS A 64 -2.44 -2.19 -2.19
CA HIS A 64 -1.84 -2.45 -3.49
C HIS A 64 -2.10 -1.36 -4.52
N GLN A 65 -3.28 -0.74 -4.52
CA GLN A 65 -3.58 0.41 -5.38
C GLN A 65 -2.66 1.58 -5.05
N SER A 66 -2.55 1.95 -3.77
CA SER A 66 -1.66 3.03 -3.34
C SER A 66 -0.20 2.74 -3.65
N LYS A 67 0.25 1.49 -3.49
CA LYS A 67 1.60 1.06 -3.89
C LYS A 67 1.84 1.24 -5.39
N LEU A 68 0.87 0.87 -6.24
CA LEU A 68 0.98 1.06 -7.69
C LEU A 68 1.02 2.53 -8.08
N ARG A 69 0.23 3.40 -7.42
CA ARG A 69 0.28 4.86 -7.59
C ARG A 69 1.66 5.42 -7.24
N TYR A 70 2.20 5.04 -6.09
CA TYR A 70 3.54 5.46 -5.66
C TYR A 70 4.61 5.03 -6.66
N VAL A 71 4.59 3.77 -7.10
CA VAL A 71 5.55 3.26 -8.08
C VAL A 71 5.39 3.96 -9.43
N ARG A 72 4.17 4.25 -9.86
CA ARG A 72 3.95 5.02 -11.09
C ARG A 72 4.53 6.42 -10.99
N LYS A 73 4.25 7.13 -9.90
CA LYS A 73 4.70 8.51 -9.66
C LYS A 73 6.22 8.61 -9.64
N TRP A 74 6.90 7.66 -8.99
CA TRP A 74 8.33 7.78 -8.67
C TRP A 74 9.27 6.87 -9.48
N HIS A 75 8.73 5.84 -10.13
CA HIS A 75 9.50 4.85 -10.89
C HIS A 75 8.95 4.64 -12.31
N GLY A 76 7.92 5.40 -12.70
CA GLY A 76 7.36 5.43 -14.04
C GLY A 76 6.33 4.33 -14.35
N GLN A 77 5.65 4.51 -15.49
CA GLN A 77 4.54 3.66 -15.91
C GLN A 77 4.95 2.20 -16.19
N GLY A 78 6.17 1.98 -16.70
CA GLY A 78 6.70 0.63 -16.97
C GLY A 78 6.84 -0.20 -15.70
N SER A 79 7.51 0.36 -14.69
CA SER A 79 7.68 -0.24 -13.36
C SER A 79 6.35 -0.54 -12.69
N ALA A 80 5.38 0.37 -12.79
CA ALA A 80 4.03 0.17 -12.25
C ALA A 80 3.28 -0.97 -12.94
N ARG A 81 3.38 -1.09 -14.27
CA ARG A 81 2.77 -2.23 -15.01
C ARG A 81 3.41 -3.55 -14.63
N LEU A 82 4.73 -3.60 -14.55
CA LEU A 82 5.46 -4.81 -14.14
C LEU A 82 5.04 -5.24 -12.73
N LEU A 83 5.02 -4.31 -11.78
CA LEU A 83 4.56 -4.58 -10.42
C LEU A 83 3.11 -5.07 -10.40
N ARG A 84 2.22 -4.47 -11.20
CA ARG A 84 0.81 -4.89 -11.28
C ARG A 84 0.67 -6.33 -11.76
N VAL A 85 1.38 -6.69 -12.84
CA VAL A 85 1.37 -8.07 -13.35
C VAL A 85 1.93 -9.03 -12.30
N PHE A 86 3.06 -8.68 -11.68
CA PHE A 86 3.67 -9.48 -10.62
C PHE A 86 2.70 -9.72 -9.45
N LEU A 87 2.03 -8.68 -8.94
CA LEU A 87 1.06 -8.80 -7.86
C LEU A 87 -0.13 -9.70 -8.24
N LEU A 88 -0.68 -9.54 -9.45
CA LEU A 88 -1.78 -10.38 -9.92
C LEU A 88 -1.39 -11.85 -10.03
N LEU A 89 -0.20 -12.14 -10.56
CA LEU A 89 0.34 -13.50 -10.63
C LEU A 89 0.59 -14.09 -9.25
N MET A 90 1.10 -13.29 -8.31
CA MET A 90 1.28 -13.69 -6.91
C MET A 90 -0.05 -14.08 -6.26
N PHE A 91 -1.10 -13.27 -6.43
CA PHE A 91 -2.42 -13.58 -5.88
C PHE A 91 -3.08 -14.79 -6.55
N LEU A 92 -2.90 -14.95 -7.86
CA LEU A 92 -3.34 -16.16 -8.58
C LEU A 92 -2.63 -17.40 -8.01
N HIS A 93 -1.32 -17.33 -7.83
CA HIS A 93 -0.55 -18.43 -7.24
C HIS A 93 -1.01 -18.76 -5.82
N GLN A 94 -1.27 -17.76 -4.97
CA GLN A 94 -1.82 -17.97 -3.63
C GLN A 94 -3.21 -18.64 -3.69
N LEU A 95 -4.07 -18.21 -4.60
CA LEU A 95 -5.39 -18.79 -4.79
C LEU A 95 -5.29 -20.27 -5.20
N LEU A 96 -4.40 -20.61 -6.14
CA LEU A 96 -4.17 -21.98 -6.58
C LEU A 96 -3.62 -22.87 -5.46
N LEU A 97 -2.67 -22.37 -4.65
CA LEU A 97 -2.13 -23.12 -3.52
C LEU A 97 -3.18 -23.40 -2.44
N GLU A 98 -4.01 -22.41 -2.10
CA GLU A 98 -5.09 -22.60 -1.11
C GLU A 98 -6.17 -23.55 -1.64
N ALA A 99 -6.47 -23.51 -2.95
CA ALA A 99 -7.37 -24.46 -3.59
C ALA A 99 -6.79 -25.89 -3.57
N ALA A 100 -5.50 -26.05 -3.93
CA ALA A 100 -4.81 -27.35 -3.97
C ALA A 100 -4.67 -28.00 -2.58
N LYS A 101 -4.54 -27.20 -1.52
CA LYS A 101 -4.47 -27.70 -0.14
C LYS A 101 -5.81 -28.23 0.40
N GLY A 102 -6.92 -28.04 -0.31
CA GLY A 102 -8.27 -28.43 0.13
C GLY A 102 -8.76 -27.73 1.40
N LEU A 103 -7.92 -26.91 2.04
CA LEU A 103 -8.18 -26.10 3.23
C LEU A 103 -8.81 -24.76 2.82
N LEU A 104 -10.00 -24.82 2.21
CA LEU A 104 -10.78 -23.64 1.84
C LEU A 104 -11.28 -22.91 3.08
N ARG A 105 -10.41 -22.10 3.69
CA ARG A 105 -10.84 -21.06 4.62
C ARG A 105 -11.55 -19.99 3.77
N GLN A 106 -12.88 -20.11 3.64
CA GLN A 106 -13.71 -19.33 2.71
C GLN A 106 -13.41 -17.83 2.71
N GLN A 107 -12.99 -17.27 3.85
CA GLN A 107 -12.61 -15.86 4.00
C GLN A 107 -11.37 -15.46 3.18
N ARG A 108 -10.29 -16.27 3.15
CA ARG A 108 -9.04 -15.93 2.42
C ARG A 108 -9.22 -16.03 0.90
N VAL A 109 -9.91 -17.07 0.46
CA VAL A 109 -10.25 -17.28 -0.96
C VAL A 109 -11.11 -16.12 -1.49
N ARG A 110 -12.12 -15.69 -0.74
CA ARG A 110 -12.94 -14.52 -1.10
C ARG A 110 -12.10 -13.24 -1.18
N ALA A 111 -11.15 -13.03 -0.27
CA ALA A 111 -10.28 -11.86 -0.32
C ALA A 111 -9.37 -11.85 -1.56
N TYR A 112 -8.69 -12.96 -1.87
CA TYR A 112 -7.86 -13.06 -3.08
C TYR A 112 -8.67 -12.90 -4.35
N TRP A 113 -9.86 -13.49 -4.41
CA TRP A 113 -10.77 -13.34 -5.53
C TRP A 113 -11.21 -11.88 -5.73
N GLN A 114 -11.55 -11.16 -4.66
CA GLN A 114 -11.91 -9.74 -4.72
C GLN A 114 -10.74 -8.87 -5.21
N VAL A 115 -9.52 -9.13 -4.73
CA VAL A 115 -8.31 -8.44 -5.21
C VAL A 115 -8.13 -8.66 -6.71
N MET A 116 -8.19 -9.90 -7.18
CA MET A 116 -8.09 -10.23 -8.60
C MET A 116 -9.20 -9.56 -9.43
N ARG A 117 -10.46 -9.61 -8.98
CA ARG A 117 -11.61 -9.03 -9.68
C ARG A 117 -11.53 -7.52 -9.81
N SER A 118 -10.98 -6.81 -8.82
CA SER A 118 -10.73 -5.37 -8.92
C SER A 118 -9.73 -5.02 -10.03
N GLY A 119 -8.88 -6.00 -10.40
CA GLY A 119 -7.75 -5.82 -11.30
C GLY A 119 -6.73 -4.81 -10.78
N LEU A 120 -6.84 -4.34 -9.54
CA LEU A 120 -6.06 -3.22 -8.98
C LEU A 120 -6.07 -2.00 -9.91
N LYS A 121 -7.23 -1.69 -10.52
CA LYS A 121 -7.40 -0.45 -11.27
C LYS A 121 -7.27 0.72 -10.29
N GLU A 122 -6.43 1.67 -10.63
CA GLU A 122 -6.35 2.94 -9.93
C GLU A 122 -7.53 3.80 -10.41
N SER A 123 -8.41 4.20 -9.49
CA SER A 123 -9.47 5.19 -9.74
C SER A 123 -8.92 6.61 -9.90
#